data_AF-A0A969K0M2-F1
#
_entry.id   AF-A0A969K0M2-F1
#
_cell.length_a   1.000
_cell.length_b   1.000
_cell.length_c   1.000
_cell.angle_alpha   90.00
_cell.angle_beta   90.00
_cell.angle_gamma   90.00
#
_symmetry.space_group_name_H-M   'P 1'
#
loop_
_entity.id
_entity.type
_entity.pdbx_description
1 polymer ?
#
loop_
_entity_poly.entity_id
_entity_poly.type
_entity_poly.pdbx_seq_one_letter_code
_entity_poly.pdbx_strand_id
1 'polypeptide(L)'
;MHSEFRSGVTGSTRVILVRHGQSTYNAEKRHQGCSDRSTLTEKGVQMAYQTGRFLQPLAIDAVYSSPLKRAYQTAQQMLMALPNGDSLPLHTSDLLQEVDLPAWEGLPYQVVRERFADDYRHWKEQPHTFQMAYPQRFNSAEADKVNLQTAGSRRSGMIAPIIQQRFPVLDLYERASRFWQTVIPRHRGQTLLVVSHGGAIRGLISTALDLPPSHYHQLQQSNCGVSVLNFSADWNPFASLAQLEMLNSTRHLGETLPKLKEGRHGLRLLLLPCGEDNLSQTKQVADLLQSIPIDFSLSSDSPGCKAMADRVLQHHGGVIQHQISGQNFAQAWQGAISKRYPQGAATHLPTPIESTATHALQLATGLIVTSAPLLKDLIEQTVGLPGQANHLQPHHGISVLHYPDPHQLPILQALNFSSFLL
;
A
#
# COMPACT_ATOMS: atom_id res chain seq x y z
N MET A 1 -26.61 26.88 -1.45
CA MET A 1 -25.22 27.42 -1.45
C MET A 1 -24.24 26.26 -1.27
N HIS A 2 -24.05 25.43 -2.31
CA HIS A 2 -23.01 24.41 -2.33
C HIS A 2 -22.20 24.62 -3.60
N SER A 3 -21.13 25.41 -3.47
CA SER A 3 -20.23 25.77 -4.55
C SER A 3 -18.89 26.16 -3.92
N GLU A 4 -18.17 25.16 -3.41
CA GLU A 4 -16.75 25.20 -3.11
C GLU A 4 -16.32 23.73 -2.95
N PHE A 5 -15.11 23.37 -3.38
CA PHE A 5 -14.56 22.00 -3.54
C PHE A 5 -14.72 21.32 -4.91
N ARG A 6 -14.59 22.10 -6.00
CA ARG A 6 -13.83 21.62 -7.17
C ARG A 6 -12.43 22.23 -7.09
N SER A 7 -11.55 21.66 -6.27
CA SER A 7 -10.12 22.02 -6.28
C SER A 7 -9.28 21.14 -7.22
N GLY A 8 -9.93 20.33 -8.07
CA GLY A 8 -9.28 19.73 -9.23
C GLY A 8 -9.01 20.81 -10.27
N VAL A 9 -7.73 21.08 -10.55
CA VAL A 9 -7.33 21.83 -11.75
C VAL A 9 -8.02 21.15 -12.94
N THR A 10 -8.79 21.92 -13.70
CA THR A 10 -9.53 21.43 -14.87
C THR A 10 -8.61 20.57 -15.75
N GLY A 11 -8.94 19.29 -15.91
CA GLY A 11 -8.17 18.33 -16.72
C GLY A 11 -7.32 17.31 -15.96
N SER A 12 -7.27 17.32 -14.62
CA SER A 12 -6.57 16.27 -13.85
C SER A 12 -7.25 14.90 -13.97
N THR A 13 -6.48 13.83 -14.06
CA THR A 13 -6.98 12.44 -14.07
C THR A 13 -6.96 11.88 -12.65
N ARG A 14 -8.10 11.42 -12.15
CA ARG A 14 -8.22 10.79 -10.83
C ARG A 14 -8.18 9.27 -11.00
N VAL A 15 -7.38 8.58 -10.21
CA VAL A 15 -7.25 7.12 -10.28
C VAL A 15 -7.48 6.51 -8.90
N ILE A 16 -8.51 5.67 -8.82
CA ILE A 16 -8.90 4.94 -7.62
C ILE A 16 -8.36 3.51 -7.76
N LEU A 17 -7.38 3.17 -6.94
CA LEU A 17 -6.77 1.86 -6.88
C LEU A 17 -7.47 1.01 -5.81
N VAL A 18 -7.92 -0.19 -6.17
CA VAL A 18 -8.57 -1.13 -5.25
C VAL A 18 -7.92 -2.50 -5.34
N ARG A 19 -7.46 -3.02 -4.21
CA ARG A 19 -6.99 -4.41 -4.13
C ARG A 19 -8.18 -5.36 -4.18
N HIS A 20 -8.04 -6.49 -4.87
CA HIS A 20 -9.06 -7.55 -4.92
C HIS A 20 -9.59 -7.94 -3.52
N GLY A 21 -10.84 -8.40 -3.47
CA GLY A 21 -11.48 -8.93 -2.26
C GLY A 21 -10.75 -10.14 -1.67
N GLN A 22 -11.08 -10.55 -0.45
CA GLN A 22 -10.44 -11.70 0.18
C GLN A 22 -10.57 -12.96 -0.71
N SER A 23 -9.45 -13.63 -0.98
CA SER A 23 -9.42 -14.93 -1.65
C SER A 23 -9.24 -16.09 -0.67
N THR A 24 -9.46 -17.32 -1.14
CA THR A 24 -9.16 -18.55 -0.38
C THR A 24 -7.71 -18.56 0.11
N TYR A 25 -6.75 -18.23 -0.75
CA TYR A 25 -5.33 -18.14 -0.35
C TYR A 25 -5.03 -17.00 0.63
N ASN A 26 -5.80 -15.91 0.62
CA ASN A 26 -5.66 -14.90 1.69
C ASN A 26 -6.14 -15.45 3.04
N ALA A 27 -7.28 -16.15 3.06
CA ALA A 27 -7.79 -16.78 4.27
C ALA A 27 -6.82 -17.84 4.82
N GLU A 28 -6.20 -18.60 3.92
CA GLU A 28 -5.22 -19.66 4.23
C GLU A 28 -3.79 -19.15 4.46
N LYS A 29 -3.54 -17.83 4.31
CA LYS A 29 -2.21 -17.21 4.46
C LYS A 29 -1.14 -17.83 3.52
N ARG A 30 -1.46 -17.92 2.23
CA ARG A 30 -0.57 -18.44 1.19
C ARG A 30 -0.06 -17.34 0.26
N HIS A 31 1.13 -17.56 -0.33
CA HIS A 31 1.59 -16.74 -1.44
C HIS A 31 0.74 -17.04 -2.68
N GLN A 32 0.21 -16.01 -3.32
CA GLN A 32 -0.70 -16.16 -4.46
C GLN A 32 0.00 -16.09 -5.81
N GLY A 33 1.02 -15.24 -5.94
CA GLY A 33 1.70 -14.96 -7.20
C GLY A 33 0.72 -14.62 -8.34
N CYS A 34 1.08 -15.06 -9.54
CA CYS A 34 0.30 -14.88 -10.76
C CYS A 34 -0.70 -16.02 -11.01
N SER A 35 -1.10 -16.76 -9.98
CA SER A 35 -1.95 -17.94 -10.16
C SER A 35 -3.44 -17.71 -9.94
N ASP A 36 -4.21 -18.40 -10.76
CA ASP A 36 -5.67 -18.47 -10.73
C ASP A 36 -6.20 -19.68 -9.95
N ARG A 37 -5.35 -20.34 -9.16
CA ARG A 37 -5.78 -21.44 -8.27
C ARG A 37 -6.65 -20.97 -7.11
N SER A 38 -6.53 -19.70 -6.72
CA SER A 38 -7.38 -19.11 -5.68
C SER A 38 -8.62 -18.44 -6.27
N THR A 39 -9.71 -18.48 -5.52
CA THR A 39 -10.98 -17.83 -5.85
C THR A 39 -11.34 -16.81 -4.77
N LEU A 40 -12.24 -15.87 -5.05
CA LEU A 40 -12.82 -15.02 -4.01
C LEU A 40 -13.62 -15.87 -3.01
N THR A 41 -13.51 -15.55 -1.73
CA THR A 41 -14.42 -16.09 -0.71
C THR A 41 -15.75 -15.33 -0.77
N GLU A 42 -16.81 -15.86 -0.15
CA GLU A 42 -18.08 -15.13 0.02
C GLU A 42 -17.86 -13.77 0.68
N LYS A 43 -17.00 -13.73 1.71
CA LYS A 43 -16.57 -12.47 2.33
C LYS A 43 -15.88 -11.54 1.32
N GLY A 44 -15.01 -12.07 0.47
CA GLY A 44 -14.35 -11.29 -0.59
C GLY A 44 -15.33 -10.69 -1.60
N VAL A 45 -16.35 -11.45 -1.98
CA VAL A 45 -17.45 -10.98 -2.85
C VAL A 45 -18.23 -9.85 -2.17
N GLN A 46 -18.61 -10.01 -0.91
CA GLN A 46 -19.32 -8.98 -0.14
C GLN A 46 -18.48 -7.70 0.01
N MET A 47 -17.18 -7.84 0.33
CA MET A 47 -16.26 -6.70 0.41
C MET A 47 -16.18 -5.94 -0.92
N ALA A 48 -16.10 -6.65 -2.04
CA ALA A 48 -16.06 -6.06 -3.37
C ALA A 48 -17.35 -5.26 -3.67
N TYR A 49 -18.51 -5.87 -3.45
CA TYR A 49 -19.80 -5.20 -3.64
C TYR A 49 -19.97 -3.96 -2.74
N GLN A 50 -19.61 -4.07 -1.45
CA GLN A 50 -19.62 -2.92 -0.52
C GLN A 50 -18.66 -1.80 -0.95
N THR A 51 -17.53 -2.16 -1.56
CA THR A 51 -16.58 -1.17 -2.10
C THR A 51 -17.16 -0.48 -3.31
N GLY A 52 -17.82 -1.19 -4.22
CA GLY A 52 -18.57 -0.56 -5.31
C GLY A 52 -19.66 0.39 -4.81
N ARG A 53 -20.40 0.00 -3.75
CA ARG A 53 -21.39 0.88 -3.10
C ARG A 53 -20.78 2.14 -2.52
N PHE A 54 -19.62 2.01 -1.86
CA PHE A 54 -18.90 3.15 -1.29
C PHE A 54 -18.46 4.15 -2.37
N LEU A 55 -18.13 3.66 -3.57
CA LEU A 55 -17.71 4.50 -4.70
C LEU A 55 -18.89 5.05 -5.54
N GLN A 56 -20.14 4.67 -5.25
CA GLN A 56 -21.33 5.16 -5.98
C GLN A 56 -21.42 6.68 -6.15
N PRO A 57 -21.04 7.51 -5.16
CA PRO A 57 -21.10 8.97 -5.32
C PRO A 57 -20.15 9.53 -6.38
N LEU A 58 -19.16 8.74 -6.83
CA LEU A 58 -18.16 9.17 -7.80
C LEU A 58 -18.60 8.86 -9.23
N ALA A 59 -18.39 9.81 -10.13
CA ALA A 59 -18.53 9.58 -11.56
C ALA A 59 -17.30 8.81 -12.05
N ILE A 60 -17.42 7.49 -12.21
CA ILE A 60 -16.37 6.63 -12.79
C ILE A 60 -16.54 6.60 -14.31
N ASP A 61 -15.48 6.90 -15.05
CA ASP A 61 -15.51 6.96 -16.52
C ASP A 61 -15.04 5.65 -17.17
N ALA A 62 -14.10 4.93 -16.54
CA ALA A 62 -13.60 3.65 -17.02
C ALA A 62 -13.06 2.77 -15.89
N VAL A 63 -13.10 1.45 -16.10
CA VAL A 63 -12.59 0.45 -15.16
C VAL A 63 -11.48 -0.37 -15.80
N TYR A 64 -10.37 -0.53 -15.08
CA TYR A 64 -9.27 -1.42 -15.44
C TYR A 64 -9.13 -2.53 -14.42
N SER A 65 -8.84 -3.75 -14.86
CA SER A 65 -8.55 -4.87 -13.98
C SER A 65 -7.34 -5.66 -14.43
N SER A 66 -6.64 -6.25 -13.47
CA SER A 66 -5.82 -7.42 -13.75
C SER A 66 -6.68 -8.54 -14.35
N PRO A 67 -6.15 -9.35 -15.29
CA PRO A 67 -6.87 -10.49 -15.86
C PRO A 67 -7.02 -11.66 -14.86
N LEU A 68 -6.24 -11.70 -13.77
CA LEU A 68 -6.33 -12.77 -12.78
C LEU A 68 -7.73 -12.80 -12.15
N LYS A 69 -8.32 -14.00 -12.06
CA LYS A 69 -9.73 -14.22 -11.75
C LYS A 69 -10.21 -13.44 -10.53
N ARG A 70 -9.45 -13.45 -9.44
CA ARG A 70 -9.81 -12.76 -8.19
C ARG A 70 -9.96 -11.24 -8.34
N ALA A 71 -9.13 -10.60 -9.15
CA ALA A 71 -9.20 -9.17 -9.40
C ALA A 71 -10.34 -8.85 -10.38
N TYR A 72 -10.44 -9.62 -11.46
CA TYR A 72 -11.51 -9.46 -12.44
C TYR A 72 -12.90 -9.64 -11.82
N GLN A 73 -13.10 -10.70 -11.03
CA GLN A 73 -14.34 -10.93 -10.28
C GLN A 73 -14.63 -9.82 -9.27
N THR A 74 -13.60 -9.26 -8.62
CA THR A 74 -13.77 -8.09 -7.74
C THR A 74 -14.32 -6.91 -8.54
N ALA A 75 -13.74 -6.61 -9.71
CA ALA A 75 -14.20 -5.53 -10.57
C ALA A 75 -15.66 -5.73 -11.01
N GLN A 76 -16.04 -6.96 -11.38
CA GLN A 76 -17.43 -7.29 -11.73
C GLN A 76 -18.40 -7.03 -10.56
N GLN A 77 -18.05 -7.46 -9.34
CA GLN A 77 -18.89 -7.20 -8.15
C GLN A 77 -19.02 -5.70 -7.83
N MET A 78 -17.97 -4.92 -8.08
CA MET A 78 -18.01 -3.48 -7.91
C MET A 78 -18.89 -2.81 -8.97
N LEU A 79 -18.79 -3.22 -10.24
CA LEU A 79 -19.63 -2.72 -11.33
C LEU A 79 -21.12 -2.94 -11.06
N MET A 80 -21.50 -4.10 -10.53
CA MET A 80 -22.89 -4.39 -10.13
C MET A 80 -23.45 -3.41 -9.08
N ALA A 81 -22.57 -2.77 -8.29
CA ALA A 81 -22.97 -1.79 -7.30
C ALA A 81 -22.86 -0.34 -7.81
N LEU A 82 -22.10 -0.07 -8.88
CA LEU A 82 -21.91 1.29 -9.38
C LEU A 82 -23.10 1.76 -10.23
N PRO A 83 -23.40 3.07 -10.26
CA PRO A 83 -24.40 3.61 -11.17
C PRO A 83 -23.96 3.38 -12.62
N ASN A 84 -24.86 2.89 -13.47
CA ASN A 84 -24.57 2.57 -14.88
C ASN A 84 -23.41 1.58 -15.07
N GLY A 85 -23.13 0.72 -14.09
CA GLY A 85 -22.02 -0.24 -14.15
C GLY A 85 -22.04 -1.14 -15.39
N ASP A 86 -23.22 -1.51 -15.88
CA ASP A 86 -23.37 -2.31 -17.11
C ASP A 86 -22.91 -1.59 -18.38
N SER A 87 -22.82 -0.25 -18.35
CA SER A 87 -22.35 0.58 -19.46
C SER A 87 -20.89 1.03 -19.32
N LEU A 88 -20.26 0.79 -18.17
CA LEU A 88 -18.88 1.18 -17.95
C LEU A 88 -17.92 0.20 -18.63
N PRO A 89 -16.94 0.68 -19.40
CA PRO A 89 -15.98 -0.20 -20.05
C PRO A 89 -15.05 -0.83 -19.01
N LEU A 90 -15.01 -2.17 -18.98
CA LEU A 90 -14.08 -2.95 -18.17
C LEU A 90 -12.93 -3.47 -19.05
N HIS A 91 -11.76 -2.84 -18.90
CA HIS A 91 -10.55 -3.21 -19.61
C HIS A 91 -9.67 -4.15 -18.77
N THR A 92 -9.15 -5.22 -19.38
CA THR A 92 -8.12 -6.06 -18.74
C THR A 92 -6.72 -5.65 -19.18
N SER A 93 -5.75 -5.67 -18.27
CA SER A 93 -4.34 -5.41 -18.60
C SER A 93 -3.39 -6.33 -17.86
N ASP A 94 -2.49 -7.01 -18.60
CA ASP A 94 -1.44 -7.86 -18.03
C ASP A 94 -0.44 -7.05 -17.18
N LEU A 95 -0.31 -5.74 -17.45
CA LEU A 95 0.52 -4.84 -16.66
C LEU A 95 0.06 -4.76 -15.20
N LEU A 96 -1.21 -5.08 -14.91
CA LEU A 96 -1.80 -5.08 -13.58
C LEU A 96 -1.70 -6.42 -12.84
N GLN A 97 -1.03 -7.44 -13.39
CA GLN A 97 -0.84 -8.72 -12.71
C GLN A 97 0.00 -8.58 -11.43
N GLU A 98 -0.26 -9.46 -10.46
CA GLU A 98 0.48 -9.52 -9.19
C GLU A 98 1.99 -9.73 -9.42
N VAL A 99 2.80 -9.47 -8.40
CA VAL A 99 4.20 -9.89 -8.43
C VAL A 99 4.29 -11.41 -8.59
N ASP A 100 5.10 -11.85 -9.55
CA ASP A 100 5.28 -13.27 -9.82
C ASP A 100 6.37 -13.84 -8.88
N LEU A 101 6.05 -14.94 -8.21
CA LEU A 101 6.90 -15.58 -7.20
C LEU A 101 6.74 -17.11 -7.34
N PRO A 102 7.16 -17.68 -8.48
CA PRO A 102 6.81 -19.05 -8.87
C PRO A 102 7.25 -20.11 -7.84
N ALA A 103 8.40 -19.95 -7.19
CA ALA A 103 8.88 -20.90 -6.18
C ALA A 103 8.03 -20.89 -4.90
N TRP A 104 7.29 -19.81 -4.63
CA TRP A 104 6.51 -19.63 -3.41
C TRP A 104 5.01 -19.80 -3.63
N GLU A 105 4.57 -19.74 -4.88
CA GLU A 105 3.16 -19.78 -5.26
C GLU A 105 2.42 -20.99 -4.65
N GLY A 106 1.32 -20.72 -3.95
CA GLY A 106 0.50 -21.72 -3.27
C GLY A 106 1.07 -22.22 -1.95
N LEU A 107 2.31 -21.87 -1.58
CA LEU A 107 2.87 -22.26 -0.28
C LEU A 107 2.35 -21.32 0.84
N PRO A 108 2.08 -21.87 2.04
CA PRO A 108 1.81 -21.05 3.22
C PRO A 108 2.99 -20.12 3.55
N TYR A 109 2.72 -18.92 4.07
CA TYR A 109 3.75 -17.96 4.46
C TYR A 109 4.77 -18.56 5.43
N GLN A 110 4.32 -19.39 6.37
CA GLN A 110 5.20 -20.06 7.32
C GLN A 110 6.18 -21.02 6.62
N VAL A 111 5.68 -21.82 5.67
CA VAL A 111 6.51 -22.77 4.92
C VAL A 111 7.57 -22.03 4.10
N VAL A 112 7.22 -20.90 3.49
CA VAL A 112 8.20 -20.09 2.75
C VAL A 112 9.28 -19.53 3.68
N ARG A 113 8.87 -18.96 4.82
CA ARG A 113 9.80 -18.43 5.83
C ARG A 113 10.77 -19.47 6.37
N GLU A 114 10.33 -20.72 6.52
CA GLU A 114 11.14 -21.81 7.06
C GLU A 114 12.03 -22.45 5.99
N ARG A 115 11.48 -22.77 4.82
CA ARG A 115 12.20 -23.52 3.76
C ARG A 115 13.06 -22.65 2.87
N PHE A 116 12.72 -21.37 2.73
CA PHE A 116 13.41 -20.39 1.88
C PHE A 116 13.85 -19.20 2.73
N ALA A 117 14.42 -19.45 3.91
CA ALA A 117 14.68 -18.41 4.91
C ALA A 117 15.56 -17.26 4.38
N ASP A 118 16.63 -17.60 3.64
CA ASP A 118 17.54 -16.59 3.09
C ASP A 118 16.89 -15.79 1.95
N ASP A 119 16.21 -16.46 1.02
CA ASP A 119 15.45 -15.80 -0.05
C ASP A 119 14.34 -14.90 0.52
N TYR A 120 13.64 -15.37 1.56
CA TYR A 120 12.58 -14.61 2.22
C TYR A 120 13.15 -13.38 2.93
N ARG A 121 14.32 -13.50 3.57
CA ARG A 121 15.04 -12.37 4.17
C ARG A 121 15.44 -11.36 3.09
N HIS A 122 16.06 -11.82 2.00
CA HIS A 122 16.44 -10.98 0.86
C HIS A 122 15.23 -10.25 0.29
N TRP A 123 14.13 -10.95 0.02
CA TRP A 123 12.88 -10.36 -0.44
C TRP A 123 12.38 -9.24 0.49
N LYS A 124 12.44 -9.45 1.81
CA LYS A 124 11.95 -8.50 2.80
C LYS A 124 12.84 -7.28 2.97
N GLU A 125 14.16 -7.46 2.97
CA GLU A 125 15.14 -6.42 3.31
C GLU A 125 15.70 -5.72 2.07
N GLN A 126 15.88 -6.46 0.96
CA GLN A 126 16.46 -5.96 -0.28
C GLN A 126 15.64 -6.40 -1.51
N PRO A 127 14.32 -6.07 -1.58
CA PRO A 127 13.43 -6.54 -2.63
C PRO A 127 13.89 -6.19 -4.06
N HIS A 128 14.65 -5.12 -4.23
CA HIS A 128 15.14 -4.60 -5.50
C HIS A 128 16.28 -5.44 -6.12
N THR A 129 17.05 -6.16 -5.30
CA THR A 129 18.12 -7.07 -5.77
C THR A 129 17.70 -8.53 -5.71
N PHE A 130 16.53 -8.84 -5.14
CA PHE A 130 16.03 -10.19 -5.03
C PHE A 130 15.76 -10.79 -6.43
N GLN A 131 16.25 -12.00 -6.64
CA GLN A 131 16.06 -12.75 -7.88
C GLN A 131 15.32 -14.06 -7.60
N MET A 132 14.54 -14.51 -8.57
CA MET A 132 13.94 -15.84 -8.54
C MET A 132 14.08 -16.50 -9.91
N ALA A 133 14.23 -17.82 -9.90
CA ALA A 133 14.21 -18.65 -11.08
C ALA A 133 12.81 -18.77 -11.66
N TYR A 134 12.65 -18.48 -12.95
CA TYR A 134 11.39 -18.65 -13.67
C TYR A 134 11.49 -19.84 -14.62
N PRO A 135 10.59 -20.83 -14.50
CA PRO A 135 10.46 -21.83 -15.54
C PRO A 135 9.95 -21.14 -16.81
N GLN A 136 10.61 -21.35 -17.95
CA GLN A 136 10.10 -20.86 -19.24
C GLN A 136 8.66 -21.36 -19.45
N ARG A 137 7.71 -20.43 -19.50
CA ARG A 137 6.37 -20.69 -20.02
C ARG A 137 6.45 -20.49 -21.53
N PHE A 138 6.54 -21.56 -22.32
CA PHE A 138 6.45 -21.42 -23.77
C PHE A 138 5.08 -20.84 -24.13
N ASN A 139 5.04 -19.72 -24.85
CA ASN A 139 3.82 -19.32 -25.53
C ASN A 139 3.51 -20.35 -26.61
N SER A 140 2.23 -20.67 -26.83
CA SER A 140 1.79 -21.64 -27.85
C SER A 140 2.37 -21.35 -29.24
N ALA A 141 2.56 -20.06 -29.58
CA ALA A 141 3.14 -19.62 -30.84
C ALA A 141 4.67 -19.83 -30.97
N GLU A 142 5.40 -20.00 -29.86
CA GLU A 142 6.86 -20.25 -29.86
C GLU A 142 7.18 -21.74 -29.74
N ALA A 143 6.29 -22.53 -29.11
CA ALA A 143 6.39 -23.99 -29.06
C ALA A 143 6.44 -24.61 -30.47
N ASP A 144 5.67 -24.06 -31.42
CA ASP A 144 5.66 -24.51 -32.82
C ASP A 144 6.97 -24.21 -33.55
N LYS A 145 7.68 -23.13 -33.19
CA LYS A 145 8.97 -22.76 -33.81
C LYS A 145 10.14 -23.60 -33.31
N VAL A 146 10.13 -24.00 -32.03
CA VAL A 146 11.18 -24.86 -31.45
C VAL A 146 11.11 -26.28 -32.00
N ASN A 147 9.91 -26.78 -32.33
CA ASN A 147 9.72 -28.10 -32.94
C ASN A 147 10.22 -28.20 -34.39
N LEU A 148 10.27 -27.09 -35.13
CA LEU A 148 10.73 -27.09 -36.53
C LEU A 148 12.26 -27.08 -36.69
N GLN A 149 13.01 -26.57 -35.70
CA GLN A 149 14.48 -26.54 -35.76
C GLN A 149 15.17 -27.81 -35.25
N THR A 150 14.43 -28.72 -34.59
CA THR A 150 14.97 -29.95 -33.98
C THR A 150 14.61 -31.23 -34.73
N ALA A 151 13.90 -31.14 -35.87
CA ALA A 151 13.43 -32.27 -36.67
C ALA A 151 14.53 -33.15 -37.32
N GLY A 152 15.81 -32.87 -37.07
CA GLY A 152 16.96 -33.62 -37.60
C GLY A 152 17.63 -34.63 -36.66
N SER A 153 17.28 -34.70 -35.37
CA SER A 153 17.99 -35.58 -34.43
C SER A 153 17.04 -36.34 -33.52
N ARG A 154 16.75 -37.59 -33.89
CA ARG A 154 16.13 -38.58 -32.99
C ARG A 154 17.15 -38.97 -31.92
N ARG A 155 17.26 -38.17 -30.86
CA ARG A 155 17.73 -38.62 -29.55
C ARG A 155 16.75 -38.12 -28.50
N SER A 156 16.22 -39.07 -27.74
CA SER A 156 15.45 -38.85 -26.51
C SER A 156 16.33 -38.11 -25.51
N GLY A 157 16.38 -36.78 -25.61
CA GLY A 157 17.01 -35.89 -24.65
C GLY A 157 15.97 -34.90 -24.19
N MET A 158 15.55 -34.99 -22.92
CA MET A 158 14.80 -33.91 -22.29
C MET A 158 15.63 -32.63 -22.43
N ILE A 159 15.13 -31.65 -23.19
CA ILE A 159 15.71 -30.31 -23.21
C ILE A 159 15.50 -29.76 -21.79
N ALA A 160 16.59 -29.57 -21.04
CA ALA A 160 16.52 -28.95 -19.73
C ALA A 160 15.83 -27.58 -19.87
N PRO A 161 14.81 -27.25 -19.07
CA PRO A 161 14.11 -25.98 -19.21
C PRO A 161 15.10 -24.83 -19.01
N ILE A 162 15.08 -23.86 -19.92
CA ILE A 162 15.87 -22.64 -19.76
C ILE A 162 15.29 -21.91 -18.54
N ILE A 163 16.07 -21.82 -17.47
CA ILE A 163 15.71 -21.08 -16.26
C ILE A 163 16.23 -19.65 -16.43
N GLN A 164 15.32 -18.68 -16.51
CA GLN A 164 15.70 -17.27 -16.51
C GLN A 164 15.59 -16.72 -15.08
N GLN A 165 16.67 -16.13 -14.57
CA GLN A 165 16.62 -15.33 -13.36
C GLN A 165 15.96 -13.99 -13.67
N ARG A 166 14.93 -13.61 -12.91
CA ARG A 166 14.29 -12.30 -13.02
C ARG A 166 14.23 -11.63 -11.64
N PHE A 167 14.16 -10.31 -11.65
CA PHE A 167 13.98 -9.48 -10.48
C PHE A 167 12.49 -9.14 -10.32
N PRO A 168 11.75 -9.80 -9.40
CA PRO A 168 10.29 -9.69 -9.38
C PRO A 168 9.79 -8.25 -9.15
N VAL A 169 10.48 -7.48 -8.30
CA VAL A 169 10.09 -6.09 -8.02
C VAL A 169 10.44 -5.16 -9.17
N LEU A 170 11.59 -5.31 -9.82
CA LEU A 170 11.95 -4.46 -10.95
C LEU A 170 11.02 -4.68 -12.14
N ASP A 171 10.63 -5.93 -12.41
CA ASP A 171 9.62 -6.26 -13.43
C ASP A 171 8.27 -5.59 -13.13
N LEU A 172 7.83 -5.68 -11.88
CA LEU A 172 6.59 -5.06 -11.42
C LEU A 172 6.60 -3.53 -11.64
N TYR A 173 7.72 -2.88 -11.33
CA TYR A 173 7.90 -1.45 -11.51
C TYR A 173 7.90 -1.05 -12.98
N GLU A 174 8.58 -1.81 -13.84
CA GLU A 174 8.55 -1.58 -15.30
C GLU A 174 7.12 -1.67 -15.85
N ARG A 175 6.36 -2.69 -15.42
CA ARG A 175 4.96 -2.85 -15.83
C ARG A 175 4.07 -1.71 -15.31
N ALA A 176 4.25 -1.29 -14.06
CA ALA A 176 3.51 -0.17 -13.48
C ALA A 176 3.77 1.15 -14.22
N SER A 177 5.03 1.45 -14.53
CA SER A 177 5.40 2.64 -15.32
C SER A 177 4.78 2.62 -16.72
N ARG A 178 4.82 1.47 -17.42
CA ARG A 178 4.16 1.29 -18.72
C ARG A 178 2.64 1.46 -18.63
N PHE A 179 2.02 1.00 -17.54
CA PHE A 179 0.59 1.18 -17.33
C PHE A 179 0.23 2.67 -17.26
N TRP A 180 0.98 3.48 -16.49
CA TRP A 180 0.73 4.91 -16.42
C TRP A 180 0.95 5.63 -17.75
N GLN A 181 2.05 5.33 -18.44
CA GLN A 181 2.38 5.90 -19.75
C GLN A 181 1.30 5.62 -20.81
N THR A 182 0.59 4.49 -20.69
CA THR A 182 -0.45 4.12 -21.64
C THR A 182 -1.83 4.64 -21.24
N VAL A 183 -2.18 4.62 -19.95
CA VAL A 183 -3.54 4.93 -19.49
C VAL A 183 -3.74 6.43 -19.30
N ILE A 184 -2.86 7.13 -18.59
CA ILE A 184 -3.09 8.52 -18.19
C ILE A 184 -3.33 9.46 -19.41
N PRO A 185 -2.58 9.39 -20.52
CA PRO A 185 -2.82 10.27 -21.67
C PRO A 185 -4.21 10.12 -22.32
N ARG A 186 -4.89 8.98 -22.13
CA ARG A 186 -6.20 8.67 -22.73
C ARG A 186 -7.39 9.13 -21.89
N HIS A 187 -7.14 9.52 -20.64
CA HIS A 187 -8.18 9.72 -19.63
C HIS A 187 -8.09 11.09 -18.95
N ARG A 188 -7.63 12.12 -19.68
CA ARG A 188 -7.55 13.49 -19.16
C ARG A 188 -8.90 13.99 -18.65
N GLY A 189 -8.93 14.48 -17.42
CA GLY A 189 -10.14 14.97 -16.76
C GLY A 189 -11.12 13.88 -16.30
N GLN A 190 -10.75 12.59 -16.41
CA GLN A 190 -11.61 11.47 -16.06
C GLN A 190 -11.22 10.81 -14.73
N THR A 191 -12.15 10.07 -14.15
CA THR A 191 -11.94 9.22 -12.97
C THR A 191 -11.91 7.76 -13.37
N LEU A 192 -10.80 7.09 -13.06
CA LEU A 192 -10.58 5.68 -13.35
C LEU A 192 -10.68 4.85 -12.08
N LEU A 193 -11.33 3.69 -12.19
CA LEU A 193 -11.25 2.64 -11.18
C LEU A 193 -10.29 1.55 -11.66
N VAL A 194 -9.27 1.22 -10.88
CA VAL A 194 -8.29 0.18 -11.20
C VAL A 194 -8.31 -0.90 -10.12
N VAL A 195 -8.68 -2.12 -10.49
CA VAL A 195 -8.75 -3.27 -9.58
C VAL A 195 -7.58 -4.22 -9.82
N SER A 196 -6.75 -4.40 -8.79
CA SER A 196 -5.50 -5.17 -8.92
C SER A 196 -5.12 -5.87 -7.61
N HIS A 197 -3.84 -6.11 -7.37
CA HIS A 197 -3.31 -6.95 -6.31
C HIS A 197 -2.42 -6.17 -5.34
N GLY A 198 -2.07 -6.80 -4.23
CA GLY A 198 -1.32 -6.12 -3.18
C GLY A 198 0.05 -5.67 -3.65
N GLY A 199 0.81 -6.53 -4.34
CA GLY A 199 2.10 -6.15 -4.91
C GLY A 199 1.97 -5.17 -6.06
N ALA A 200 1.14 -5.49 -7.05
CA ALA A 200 0.89 -4.61 -8.20
C ALA A 200 0.52 -3.17 -7.81
N ILE A 201 -0.38 -2.99 -6.83
CA ILE A 201 -0.76 -1.65 -6.35
C ILE A 201 0.40 -0.93 -5.66
N ARG A 202 1.27 -1.64 -4.93
CA ARG A 202 2.50 -1.04 -4.39
C ARG A 202 3.39 -0.55 -5.52
N GLY A 203 3.60 -1.36 -6.57
CA GLY A 203 4.36 -0.94 -7.75
C GLY A 203 3.75 0.30 -8.41
N LEU A 204 2.44 0.31 -8.64
CA LEU A 204 1.69 1.43 -9.23
C LEU A 204 1.85 2.72 -8.44
N ILE A 205 1.64 2.68 -7.12
CA ILE A 205 1.80 3.86 -6.25
C ILE A 205 3.26 4.28 -6.21
N SER A 206 4.19 3.34 -6.02
CA SER A 206 5.62 3.64 -5.94
C SER A 206 6.12 4.35 -7.19
N THR A 207 5.81 3.85 -8.39
CA THR A 207 6.25 4.50 -9.65
C THR A 207 5.55 5.83 -9.90
N ALA A 208 4.34 6.03 -9.39
CA ALA A 208 3.62 7.31 -9.51
C ALA A 208 4.20 8.39 -8.60
N LEU A 209 4.88 8.00 -7.50
CA LEU A 209 5.46 8.88 -6.49
C LEU A 209 7.00 8.91 -6.51
N ASP A 210 7.62 8.20 -7.45
CA ASP A 210 9.08 8.01 -7.54
C ASP A 210 9.72 7.39 -6.29
N LEU A 211 8.99 6.46 -5.64
CA LEU A 211 9.58 5.64 -4.58
C LEU A 211 10.49 4.57 -5.19
N PRO A 212 11.74 4.42 -4.73
CA PRO A 212 12.65 3.42 -5.28
C PRO A 212 12.17 1.98 -5.01
N PRO A 213 12.55 1.00 -5.85
CA PRO A 213 12.24 -0.41 -5.65
C PRO A 213 12.66 -0.99 -4.29
N SER A 214 13.67 -0.41 -3.63
CA SER A 214 14.10 -0.79 -2.28
C SER A 214 13.03 -0.55 -1.22
N HIS A 215 12.12 0.41 -1.45
CA HIS A 215 11.03 0.78 -0.55
C HIS A 215 9.71 0.02 -0.83
N TYR A 216 9.73 -0.97 -1.73
CA TYR A 216 8.54 -1.69 -2.18
C TYR A 216 7.64 -2.22 -1.04
N HIS A 217 8.21 -2.61 0.10
CA HIS A 217 7.45 -3.15 1.24
C HIS A 217 6.86 -2.11 2.19
N GLN A 218 7.15 -0.81 2.03
CA GLN A 218 6.70 0.23 2.96
C GLN A 218 5.22 0.63 2.80
N LEU A 219 4.55 0.22 1.72
CA LEU A 219 3.15 0.58 1.48
C LEU A 219 2.21 -0.59 1.81
N GLN A 220 1.33 -0.41 2.79
CA GLN A 220 0.37 -1.47 3.11
C GLN A 220 -0.82 -1.49 2.12
N GLN A 221 -1.24 -2.68 1.70
CA GLN A 221 -2.42 -2.87 0.82
C GLN A 221 -3.36 -3.95 1.33
N SER A 222 -4.51 -3.57 1.87
CA SER A 222 -5.56 -4.45 2.43
C SER A 222 -6.50 -4.92 1.33
N ASN A 223 -7.12 -6.09 1.46
CA ASN A 223 -8.15 -6.51 0.50
C ASN A 223 -9.28 -5.48 0.48
N CYS A 224 -9.72 -5.07 -0.71
CA CYS A 224 -10.65 -3.95 -0.92
C CYS A 224 -10.20 -2.63 -0.26
N GLY A 225 -8.90 -2.48 0.02
CA GLY A 225 -8.32 -1.21 0.40
C GLY A 225 -8.34 -0.24 -0.78
N VAL A 226 -8.87 0.97 -0.55
CA VAL A 226 -8.98 2.04 -1.54
C VAL A 226 -7.81 2.99 -1.38
N SER A 227 -7.11 3.26 -2.48
CA SER A 227 -6.09 4.33 -2.56
C SER A 227 -6.43 5.24 -3.73
N VAL A 228 -6.07 6.52 -3.65
CA VAL A 228 -6.44 7.53 -4.64
C VAL A 228 -5.22 8.33 -5.06
N LEU A 229 -4.97 8.36 -6.37
CA LEU A 229 -3.94 9.15 -7.01
C LEU A 229 -4.58 10.22 -7.90
N ASN A 230 -4.02 11.43 -7.90
CA ASN A 230 -4.38 12.50 -8.82
C ASN A 230 -3.19 12.82 -9.72
N PHE A 231 -3.40 12.75 -11.03
CA PHE A 231 -2.42 13.10 -12.05
C PHE A 231 -2.81 14.46 -12.65
N SER A 232 -1.86 15.39 -12.75
CA SER A 232 -2.13 16.72 -13.32
C SER A 232 -2.54 16.66 -14.80
N ALA A 233 -3.18 17.72 -15.30
CA ALA A 233 -3.63 17.76 -16.69
C ALA A 233 -2.48 17.70 -17.71
N ASP A 234 -1.32 18.24 -17.31
CA ASP A 234 -0.06 18.29 -18.04
C ASP A 234 0.89 17.13 -17.67
N TRP A 235 0.38 16.09 -16.99
CA TRP A 235 1.21 15.00 -16.49
C TRP A 235 2.07 14.38 -17.60
N ASN A 236 3.38 14.34 -17.33
CA ASN A 236 4.40 13.70 -18.14
C ASN A 236 5.11 12.60 -17.33
N PRO A 237 5.18 11.36 -17.81
CA PRO A 237 5.85 10.25 -17.11
C PRO A 237 7.33 10.51 -16.74
N PHE A 238 7.99 11.47 -17.38
CA PHE A 238 9.41 11.76 -17.14
C PHE A 238 9.67 13.02 -16.30
N ALA A 239 8.63 13.79 -15.96
CA ALA A 239 8.79 15.09 -15.30
C ALA A 239 7.71 15.40 -14.25
N SER A 240 6.65 14.60 -14.19
CA SER A 240 5.50 14.84 -13.32
C SER A 240 5.24 13.61 -12.48
N LEU A 241 5.05 13.82 -11.18
CA LEU A 241 4.62 12.78 -10.26
C LEU A 241 3.14 12.97 -9.95
N ALA A 242 2.48 11.89 -9.55
CA ALA A 242 1.13 11.96 -9.04
C ALA A 242 1.12 12.56 -7.63
N GLN A 243 -0.07 12.97 -7.22
CA GLN A 243 -0.39 13.22 -5.83
C GLN A 243 -1.15 12.03 -5.26
N LEU A 244 -0.71 11.50 -4.12
CA LEU A 244 -1.42 10.52 -3.32
C LEU A 244 -2.32 11.24 -2.31
N GLU A 245 -3.62 11.14 -2.55
CA GLU A 245 -4.66 11.74 -1.71
C GLU A 245 -5.09 10.79 -0.59
N MET A 246 -5.14 9.49 -0.87
CA MET A 246 -5.58 8.48 0.10
C MET A 246 -4.82 7.19 -0.11
N LEU A 247 -4.48 6.50 0.97
CA LEU A 247 -3.83 5.20 0.90
C LEU A 247 -4.56 4.19 1.78
N ASN A 248 -4.92 3.06 1.17
CA ASN A 248 -5.33 1.84 1.85
C ASN A 248 -6.48 2.04 2.87
N SER A 249 -7.48 2.87 2.52
CA SER A 249 -8.69 3.00 3.33
C SER A 249 -9.54 1.73 3.21
N THR A 250 -9.98 1.22 4.36
CA THR A 250 -10.96 0.12 4.48
C THR A 250 -12.12 0.53 5.37
N ARG A 251 -12.31 1.84 5.56
CA ARG A 251 -13.28 2.40 6.49
C ARG A 251 -14.72 2.04 6.12
N HIS A 252 -15.00 1.94 4.82
CA HIS A 252 -16.27 1.50 4.25
C HIS A 252 -16.62 0.05 4.57
N LEU A 253 -15.64 -0.75 4.99
CA LEU A 253 -15.82 -2.14 5.43
C LEU A 253 -15.94 -2.25 6.96
N GLY A 254 -16.03 -1.12 7.67
CA GLY A 254 -16.21 -1.06 9.12
C GLY A 254 -14.91 -1.13 9.93
N GLU A 255 -13.74 -1.10 9.29
CA GLU A 255 -12.46 -1.09 10.01
C GLU A 255 -12.14 0.31 10.57
N THR A 256 -11.69 0.36 11.82
CA THR A 256 -11.31 1.61 12.51
C THR A 256 -9.92 2.10 12.12
N LEU A 257 -8.99 1.17 11.99
CA LEU A 257 -7.61 1.38 11.55
C LEU A 257 -7.20 0.21 10.63
N PRO A 258 -6.17 0.37 9.79
CA PRO A 258 -5.62 -0.75 9.04
C PRO A 258 -5.25 -1.93 9.95
N LYS A 259 -5.39 -3.17 9.48
CA LYS A 259 -4.96 -4.35 10.24
C LYS A 259 -3.43 -4.36 10.37
N LEU A 260 -2.93 -4.69 11.55
CA LEU A 260 -1.51 -5.01 11.74
C LEU A 260 -1.20 -6.33 11.04
N LYS A 261 -0.38 -6.27 9.99
CA LYS A 261 0.00 -7.44 9.16
C LYS A 261 1.35 -8.01 9.56
N GLU A 262 2.35 -7.14 9.64
CA GLU A 262 3.70 -7.46 10.08
C GLU A 262 3.82 -7.06 11.54
N GLY A 263 4.64 -7.76 12.32
CA GLY A 263 4.89 -7.49 13.74
C GLY A 263 3.67 -7.03 14.56
N ARG A 264 3.04 -7.92 15.35
CA ARG A 264 2.07 -7.50 16.39
C ARG A 264 2.79 -6.82 17.59
N HIS A 265 3.88 -6.13 17.30
CA HIS A 265 4.88 -5.58 18.18
C HIS A 265 5.44 -4.30 17.52
N GLY A 266 6.32 -3.61 18.25
CA GLY A 266 6.95 -2.38 17.78
C GLY A 266 6.13 -1.14 18.09
N LEU A 267 6.18 -0.14 17.21
CA LEU A 267 5.59 1.17 17.43
C LEU A 267 4.63 1.55 16.30
N ARG A 268 3.42 1.95 16.65
CA ARG A 268 2.39 2.41 15.72
C ARG A 268 2.04 3.87 16.00
N LEU A 269 2.05 4.72 14.99
CA LEU A 269 1.71 6.13 15.13
C LEU A 269 0.40 6.44 14.42
N LEU A 270 -0.47 7.15 15.12
CA LEU A 270 -1.68 7.75 14.59
C LEU A 270 -1.41 9.24 14.39
N LEU A 271 -1.34 9.66 13.13
CA LEU A 271 -0.98 11.00 12.73
C LEU A 271 -2.24 11.81 12.41
N LEU A 272 -2.43 12.93 13.10
CA LEU A 272 -3.58 13.82 12.95
C LEU A 272 -3.14 15.25 12.60
N PRO A 273 -3.56 15.78 11.43
CA PRO A 273 -3.29 17.16 11.10
C PRO A 273 -4.14 18.08 11.97
N CYS A 274 -3.51 19.02 12.67
CA CYS A 274 -4.20 20.12 13.32
C CYS A 274 -4.40 21.26 12.32
N GLY A 275 -5.64 21.75 12.23
CA GLY A 275 -6.08 22.85 11.39
C GLY A 275 -7.11 23.71 12.12
N GLU A 276 -7.67 24.73 11.48
CA GLU A 276 -8.72 25.56 12.07
C GLU A 276 -9.85 24.67 12.63
N ASP A 277 -10.27 24.95 13.86
CA ASP A 277 -11.09 24.15 14.78
C ASP A 277 -12.37 23.56 14.13
N ASN A 278 -12.24 22.50 13.33
CA ASN A 278 -13.39 21.72 12.87
C ASN A 278 -13.77 20.73 13.98
N LEU A 279 -14.49 21.25 14.98
CA LEU A 279 -15.03 20.50 16.12
C LEU A 279 -15.70 19.18 15.72
N SER A 280 -16.42 19.17 14.59
CA SER A 280 -17.10 17.98 14.08
C SER A 280 -16.10 16.90 13.67
N GLN A 281 -15.06 17.28 12.94
CA GLN A 281 -14.00 16.35 12.51
C GLN A 281 -13.22 15.79 13.71
N THR A 282 -12.86 16.64 14.66
CA THR A 282 -12.18 16.22 15.89
C THR A 282 -13.03 15.23 16.69
N LYS A 283 -14.35 15.49 16.80
CA LYS A 283 -15.27 14.57 17.47
C LYS A 283 -15.35 13.21 16.76
N GLN A 284 -15.48 13.21 15.43
CA GLN A 284 -15.51 11.96 14.66
C GLN A 284 -14.23 11.13 14.83
N VAL A 285 -13.06 11.78 14.89
CA VAL A 285 -11.79 11.10 15.16
C VAL A 285 -11.74 10.57 16.59
N ALA A 286 -12.20 11.35 17.58
CA ALA A 286 -12.27 10.92 18.97
C ALA A 286 -13.17 9.68 19.14
N ASP A 287 -14.37 9.70 18.54
CA ASP A 287 -15.31 8.58 18.56
C ASP A 287 -14.70 7.33 17.88
N LEU A 288 -13.98 7.54 16.77
CA LEU A 288 -13.31 6.46 16.04
C LEU A 288 -12.18 5.83 16.87
N LEU A 289 -11.41 6.65 17.60
CA LEU A 289 -10.25 6.19 18.38
C LEU A 289 -10.58 5.78 19.80
N GLN A 290 -11.81 5.98 20.29
CA GLN A 290 -12.22 5.73 21.66
C GLN A 290 -11.84 4.33 22.19
N SER A 291 -11.93 3.29 21.35
CA SER A 291 -11.59 1.91 21.73
C SER A 291 -10.15 1.50 21.39
N ILE A 292 -9.35 2.40 20.83
CA ILE A 292 -7.97 2.13 20.42
C ILE A 292 -7.05 2.48 21.60
N PRO A 293 -6.23 1.53 22.09
CA PRO A 293 -5.22 1.86 23.10
C PRO A 293 -4.26 2.93 22.56
N ILE A 294 -4.06 3.99 23.32
CA ILE A 294 -3.08 5.04 23.04
C ILE A 294 -2.19 5.12 24.28
N ASP A 295 -0.90 4.85 24.11
CA ASP A 295 0.06 4.76 25.21
C ASP A 295 0.70 6.11 25.51
N PHE A 296 0.83 6.97 24.48
CA PHE A 296 1.39 8.31 24.61
C PHE A 296 0.86 9.23 23.52
N SER A 297 1.01 10.54 23.75
CA SER A 297 0.66 11.56 22.77
C SER A 297 1.75 12.62 22.66
N LEU A 298 2.05 13.02 21.42
CA LEU A 298 2.93 14.14 21.11
C LEU A 298 2.14 15.16 20.31
N SER A 299 2.16 16.42 20.74
CA SER A 299 1.57 17.51 19.98
C SER A 299 2.55 18.64 19.72
N SER A 300 2.36 19.39 18.64
CA SER A 300 3.05 20.68 18.49
C SER A 300 2.65 21.65 19.61
N ASP A 301 3.51 22.63 19.87
CA ASP A 301 3.36 23.69 20.88
C ASP A 301 2.29 24.74 20.53
N SER A 302 1.49 24.54 19.47
CA SER A 302 0.38 25.43 19.15
C SER A 302 -0.87 25.13 20.00
N PRO A 303 -1.63 26.16 20.44
CA PRO A 303 -2.85 25.96 21.23
C PRO A 303 -3.88 25.05 20.56
N GLY A 304 -4.04 25.16 19.23
CA GLY A 304 -5.00 24.34 18.46
C GLY A 304 -4.62 22.85 18.42
N CYS A 305 -3.34 22.55 18.22
CA CYS A 305 -2.86 21.16 18.25
C CYS A 305 -3.05 20.54 19.65
N LYS A 306 -2.77 21.27 20.73
CA LYS A 306 -3.00 20.80 22.11
C LYS A 306 -4.49 20.56 22.37
N ALA A 307 -5.35 21.52 22.03
CA ALA A 307 -6.79 21.40 22.23
C ALA A 307 -7.40 20.21 21.46
N MET A 308 -6.92 19.95 20.23
CA MET A 308 -7.31 18.78 19.46
C MET A 308 -6.85 17.48 20.11
N ALA A 309 -5.60 17.40 20.58
CA ALA A 309 -5.08 16.24 21.29
C ALA A 309 -5.90 15.95 22.57
N ASP A 310 -6.16 16.97 23.39
CA ASP A 310 -6.95 16.82 24.62
C ASP A 310 -8.38 16.30 24.34
N ARG A 311 -9.03 16.78 23.26
CA ARG A 311 -10.36 16.31 22.86
C ARG A 311 -10.35 14.86 22.39
N VAL A 312 -9.38 14.46 21.58
CA VAL A 312 -9.24 13.06 21.14
C VAL A 312 -8.99 12.14 22.34
N LEU A 313 -8.19 12.61 23.30
CA LEU A 313 -7.77 11.84 24.47
C LEU A 313 -8.74 11.90 25.65
N GLN A 314 -9.88 12.59 25.54
CA GLN A 314 -10.80 12.82 26.66
C GLN A 314 -11.31 11.52 27.33
N HIS A 315 -11.29 10.39 26.61
CA HIS A 315 -11.68 9.06 27.10
C HIS A 315 -10.49 8.13 27.35
N HIS A 316 -9.26 8.59 27.17
CA HIS A 316 -8.04 7.82 27.33
C HIS A 316 -7.35 8.18 28.64
N GLY A 317 -7.60 7.40 29.70
CA GLY A 317 -6.96 7.59 31.00
C GLY A 317 -5.47 7.22 30.98
N GLY A 318 -4.63 8.00 31.67
CA GLY A 318 -3.22 7.66 31.89
C GLY A 318 -2.28 7.91 30.71
N VAL A 319 -2.74 8.56 29.63
CA VAL A 319 -1.89 8.89 28.47
C VAL A 319 -0.91 9.99 28.83
N ILE A 320 0.38 9.71 28.68
CA ILE A 320 1.45 10.70 28.85
C ILE A 320 1.43 11.61 27.62
N GLN A 321 1.21 12.91 27.84
CA GLN A 321 1.22 13.92 26.78
C GLN A 321 2.48 14.80 26.87
N HIS A 322 3.18 14.97 25.75
CA HIS A 322 4.30 15.90 25.63
C HIS A 322 4.06 16.91 24.50
N GLN A 323 4.41 18.17 24.76
CA GLN A 323 4.47 19.19 23.72
C GLN A 323 5.89 19.32 23.18
N ILE A 324 6.03 19.38 21.86
CA ILE A 324 7.32 19.50 21.18
C ILE A 324 7.25 20.72 20.25
N SER A 325 8.30 21.55 20.28
CA SER A 325 8.36 22.69 19.37
C SER A 325 8.41 22.24 17.91
N GLY A 326 7.55 22.83 17.06
CA GLY A 326 7.35 22.40 15.67
C GLY A 326 8.64 22.32 14.83
N GLN A 327 9.59 23.23 15.05
CA GLN A 327 10.87 23.26 14.31
C GLN A 327 11.78 22.06 14.61
N ASN A 328 11.66 21.47 15.80
CA ASN A 328 12.48 20.35 16.24
C ASN A 328 11.74 19.01 16.18
N PHE A 329 10.47 18.98 15.75
CA PHE A 329 9.61 17.80 15.87
C PHE A 329 10.17 16.60 15.11
N ALA A 330 10.48 16.75 13.81
CA ALA A 330 10.99 15.67 12.98
C ALA A 330 12.36 15.14 13.47
N GLN A 331 13.27 16.04 13.86
CA GLN A 331 14.60 15.67 14.37
C GLN A 331 14.54 15.04 15.78
N ALA A 332 13.78 15.63 16.71
CA ALA A 332 13.58 15.07 18.04
C ALA A 332 12.89 13.70 17.96
N TRP A 333 11.94 13.56 17.04
CA TRP A 333 11.26 12.31 16.73
C TRP A 333 12.22 11.26 16.16
N GLN A 334 12.97 11.58 15.10
CA GLN A 334 13.97 10.68 14.53
C GLN A 334 15.03 10.30 15.57
N GLY A 335 15.41 11.21 16.46
CA GLY A 335 16.29 10.93 17.59
C GLY A 335 15.67 9.97 18.61
N ALA A 336 14.40 10.14 18.95
CA ALA A 336 13.68 9.23 19.86
C ALA A 336 13.50 7.83 19.25
N ILE A 337 13.17 7.76 17.95
CA ILE A 337 13.08 6.51 17.20
C ILE A 337 14.45 5.86 17.12
N SER A 338 15.49 6.58 16.74
CA SER A 338 16.86 6.05 16.67
C SER A 338 17.38 5.58 18.03
N LYS A 339 17.00 6.23 19.14
CA LYS A 339 17.35 5.74 20.48
C LYS A 339 16.62 4.46 20.86
N ARG A 340 15.35 4.32 20.45
CA ARG A 340 14.53 3.11 20.68
C ARG A 340 14.85 1.99 19.68
N TYR A 341 15.37 2.35 18.52
CA TYR A 341 15.68 1.51 17.37
C TYR A 341 17.04 1.95 16.77
N PRO A 342 18.17 1.64 17.43
CA PRO A 342 19.48 2.10 16.96
C PRO A 342 19.82 1.48 15.61
N GLN A 343 19.92 2.32 14.58
CA GLN A 343 20.53 1.98 13.30
C GLN A 343 22.03 1.75 13.54
N GLY A 344 22.53 0.52 13.42
CA GLY A 344 23.97 0.25 13.57
C GLY A 344 24.42 -1.09 14.18
N ALA A 345 23.55 -2.05 14.50
CA ALA A 345 23.99 -3.42 14.82
C ALA A 345 24.39 -4.25 13.56
N ALA A 346 24.60 -3.58 12.43
CA ALA A 346 24.99 -4.19 11.16
C ALA A 346 26.47 -3.93 10.85
N THR A 347 27.39 -4.35 11.73
CA THR A 347 28.81 -4.53 11.37
C THR A 347 29.54 -5.67 12.07
N HIS A 348 28.90 -6.43 12.97
CA HIS A 348 29.49 -7.67 13.47
C HIS A 348 28.45 -8.78 13.51
N LEU A 349 28.70 -9.83 12.71
CA LEU A 349 28.04 -11.13 12.86
C LEU A 349 28.07 -11.56 14.34
N PRO A 350 26.97 -12.18 14.81
CA PRO A 350 27.11 -13.36 15.63
C PRO A 350 26.61 -14.58 14.85
N THR A 351 27.42 -15.62 14.89
CA THR A 351 27.06 -17.01 14.61
C THR A 351 25.85 -17.45 15.45
N PRO A 352 25.11 -18.48 15.01
CA PRO A 352 23.88 -18.91 15.67
C PRO A 352 24.20 -19.73 16.92
N ILE A 353 24.41 -19.06 18.06
CA ILE A 353 24.40 -19.70 19.38
C ILE A 353 23.66 -18.79 20.37
N GLU A 354 22.62 -19.38 20.98
CA GLU A 354 21.89 -18.95 22.18
C GLU A 354 21.04 -17.68 22.11
N SER A 355 19.78 -17.92 21.75
CA SER A 355 18.64 -17.05 22.01
C SER A 355 18.46 -16.79 23.51
N THR A 356 18.91 -15.64 24.00
CA THR A 356 18.30 -15.01 25.18
C THR A 356 18.20 -13.50 24.94
N ALA A 357 16.98 -12.96 25.10
CA ALA A 357 16.63 -11.53 25.10
C ALA A 357 16.54 -10.78 23.75
N THR A 358 15.69 -11.24 22.83
CA THR A 358 14.89 -10.29 22.03
C THR A 358 13.53 -10.17 22.70
N HIS A 359 13.39 -9.25 23.66
CA HIS A 359 12.06 -8.82 24.07
C HIS A 359 11.41 -8.15 22.86
N ALA A 360 10.58 -8.88 22.12
CA ALA A 360 9.71 -8.29 21.12
C ALA A 360 8.97 -7.14 21.81
N LEU A 361 9.27 -5.89 21.42
CA LEU A 361 8.70 -4.71 22.06
C LEU A 361 7.18 -4.82 21.95
N GLN A 362 6.47 -4.92 23.08
CA GLN A 362 5.01 -4.87 23.08
C GLN A 362 4.56 -3.68 22.23
N LEU A 363 3.51 -3.88 21.42
CA LEU A 363 3.01 -2.83 20.53
C LEU A 363 2.67 -1.59 21.36
N ALA A 364 3.36 -0.49 21.08
CA ALA A 364 3.03 0.83 21.61
C ALA A 364 2.34 1.65 20.51
N THR A 365 1.26 2.35 20.86
CA THR A 365 0.50 3.23 19.97
C THR A 365 0.65 4.68 20.44
N GLY A 366 1.21 5.52 19.58
CA GLY A 366 1.37 6.96 19.83
C GLY A 366 0.38 7.79 19.02
N LEU A 367 -0.20 8.81 19.64
CA LEU A 367 -0.97 9.84 18.93
C LEU A 367 -0.05 11.03 18.61
N ILE A 368 -0.01 11.47 17.36
CA ILE A 368 0.78 12.62 16.91
C ILE A 368 -0.16 13.68 16.35
N VAL A 369 -0.19 14.86 16.96
CA VAL A 369 -1.04 15.99 16.54
C VAL A 369 -0.19 17.20 16.17
N THR A 370 -0.05 17.48 14.87
CA THR A 370 0.79 18.57 14.36
C THR A 370 0.20 19.15 13.08
N SER A 371 0.75 20.23 12.53
CA SER A 371 0.23 20.85 11.30
C SER A 371 0.35 19.91 10.10
N ALA A 372 -0.53 20.07 9.11
CA ALA A 372 -0.49 19.25 7.89
C ALA A 372 0.88 19.30 7.15
N PRO A 373 1.57 20.45 7.03
CA PRO A 373 2.93 20.49 6.48
C PRO A 373 3.94 19.64 7.27
N LEU A 374 3.92 19.70 8.60
CA LEU A 374 4.85 18.90 9.43
C LEU A 374 4.55 17.40 9.35
N LEU A 375 3.27 17.02 9.26
CA LEU A 375 2.91 15.62 9.01
C LEU A 375 3.36 15.13 7.65
N LYS A 376 3.22 15.97 6.61
CA LYS A 376 3.70 15.67 5.26
C LYS A 376 5.20 15.37 5.32
N ASP A 377 5.99 16.27 5.89
CA ASP A 377 7.44 16.11 6.00
C ASP A 377 7.81 14.85 6.79
N LEU A 378 7.11 14.56 7.89
CA LEU A 378 7.34 13.36 8.69
C LEU A 378 7.07 12.08 7.89
N ILE A 379 5.95 12.01 7.17
CA ILE A 379 5.61 10.84 6.35
C ILE A 379 6.62 10.68 5.22
N GLU A 380 6.91 11.76 4.47
CA GLU A 380 7.82 11.73 3.33
C GLU A 380 9.23 11.25 3.74
N GLN A 381 9.77 11.80 4.82
CA GLN A 381 11.07 11.36 5.35
C GLN A 381 11.03 9.90 5.82
N THR A 382 9.91 9.47 6.42
CA THR A 382 9.79 8.11 6.97
C THR A 382 9.75 7.06 5.87
N VAL A 383 9.00 7.29 4.79
CA VAL A 383 8.87 6.34 3.67
C VAL A 383 9.80 6.63 2.50
N GLY A 384 10.76 7.55 2.67
CA GLY A 384 11.75 7.87 1.65
C GLY A 384 11.14 8.42 0.35
N LEU A 385 10.08 9.22 0.45
CA LEU A 385 9.57 10.00 -0.67
C LEU A 385 10.50 11.20 -0.94
N PRO A 386 10.67 11.62 -2.21
CA PRO A 386 11.47 12.79 -2.53
C PRO A 386 10.86 14.03 -1.88
N GLY A 387 11.60 14.63 -0.95
CA GLY A 387 11.18 15.88 -0.32
C GLY A 387 11.35 17.02 -1.32
N GLN A 388 10.25 17.54 -1.87
CA GLN A 388 10.13 18.88 -2.49
C GLN A 388 8.84 19.08 -3.31
N ALA A 389 8.02 18.05 -3.54
CA ALA A 389 6.76 18.25 -4.26
C ALA A 389 5.50 17.90 -3.45
N ASN A 390 4.37 18.42 -3.91
CA ASN A 390 3.03 18.29 -3.32
C ASN A 390 2.45 16.87 -3.50
N HIS A 391 3.28 15.84 -3.29
CA HIS A 391 2.95 14.43 -3.50
C HIS A 391 1.98 13.90 -2.47
N LEU A 392 2.10 14.34 -1.22
CA LEU A 392 1.18 13.98 -0.16
C LEU A 392 0.41 15.21 0.29
N GLN A 393 -0.88 15.02 0.51
CA GLN A 393 -1.67 15.98 1.27
C GLN A 393 -2.32 15.26 2.45
N PRO A 394 -1.64 15.17 3.60
CA PRO A 394 -2.26 14.69 4.83
C PRO A 394 -3.24 15.74 5.33
N HIS A 395 -4.40 15.81 4.70
CA HIS A 395 -5.54 16.60 5.10
C HIS A 395 -6.65 15.64 5.48
N HIS A 396 -7.40 15.98 6.52
CA HIS A 396 -8.63 15.28 6.91
C HIS A 396 -8.47 13.76 7.22
N GLY A 397 -8.58 13.42 8.51
CA GLY A 397 -8.58 12.03 8.99
C GLY A 397 -7.24 11.56 9.53
N ILE A 398 -7.11 10.24 9.74
CA ILE A 398 -5.96 9.61 10.39
C ILE A 398 -5.01 9.03 9.35
N SER A 399 -3.73 9.39 9.43
CA SER A 399 -2.66 8.67 8.74
C SER A 399 -1.93 7.76 9.73
N VAL A 400 -1.42 6.62 9.27
CA VAL A 400 -0.90 5.58 10.17
C VAL A 400 0.46 5.08 9.71
N LEU A 401 1.47 5.23 10.57
CA LEU A 401 2.80 4.64 10.39
C LEU A 401 2.98 3.48 11.36
N HIS A 402 3.69 2.44 10.93
CA HIS A 402 4.06 1.32 11.77
C HIS A 402 5.54 0.99 11.61
N TYR A 403 6.25 0.96 12.73
CA TYR A 403 7.64 0.53 12.87
C TYR A 403 7.59 -0.87 13.50
N PRO A 404 7.58 -1.94 12.69
CA PRO A 404 7.40 -3.29 13.19
C PRO A 404 8.56 -3.74 14.07
N ASP A 405 9.80 -3.51 13.65
CA ASP A 405 11.02 -3.86 14.39
C ASP A 405 12.20 -2.94 13.97
N PRO A 406 13.35 -2.95 14.68
CA PRO A 406 14.48 -2.07 14.39
C PRO A 406 15.18 -2.28 13.04
N HIS A 407 15.04 -3.46 12.43
CA HIS A 407 15.75 -3.87 11.23
C HIS A 407 14.91 -3.70 9.96
N GLN A 408 13.61 -3.49 10.10
CA GLN A 408 12.70 -3.27 8.99
C GLN A 408 12.42 -1.79 8.77
N LEU A 409 12.28 -1.44 7.50
CA LEU A 409 11.79 -0.13 7.11
C LEU A 409 10.36 0.12 7.65
N PRO A 410 10.03 1.36 8.03
CA PRO A 410 8.70 1.72 8.48
C PRO A 410 7.66 1.56 7.37
N ILE A 411 6.43 1.23 7.77
CA ILE A 411 5.31 0.95 6.88
C ILE A 411 4.28 2.07 7.01
N LEU A 412 3.96 2.74 5.90
CA LEU A 412 2.76 3.56 5.78
C LEU A 412 1.55 2.65 5.62
N GLN A 413 0.84 2.46 6.71
CA GLN A 413 -0.33 1.59 6.76
C GLN A 413 -1.54 2.23 6.09
N ALA A 414 -1.70 3.55 6.23
CA ALA A 414 -2.72 4.32 5.56
C ALA A 414 -2.39 5.83 5.56
N LEU A 415 -2.98 6.54 4.60
CA LEU A 415 -2.98 7.99 4.49
C LEU A 415 -4.45 8.42 4.39
N ASN A 416 -4.85 9.39 5.22
CA ASN A 416 -6.22 9.94 5.25
C ASN A 416 -7.32 8.86 5.40
N PHE A 417 -7.08 7.84 6.24
CA PHE A 417 -7.90 6.63 6.38
C PHE A 417 -9.37 6.91 6.71
N SER A 418 -9.63 7.97 7.45
CA SER A 418 -10.95 8.39 7.92
C SER A 418 -11.46 9.67 7.25
N SER A 419 -10.92 10.06 6.10
CA SER A 419 -11.55 11.10 5.29
C SER A 419 -12.95 10.62 4.88
N PHE A 420 -13.99 11.37 5.29
CA PHE A 420 -15.39 11.08 4.95
C PHE A 420 -15.75 11.56 3.53
N LEU A 421 -14.78 12.14 2.82
CA LEU A 421 -14.93 12.68 1.48
C LEU A 421 -14.06 11.84 0.56
N LEU A 422 -14.69 11.17 -0.39
CA LEU A 422 -14.04 10.58 -1.56
C LEU A 422 -14.40 11.39 -2.80
#